data_AF-A0A1Z4KN33-F1
#
_entry.id   AF-A0A1Z4KN33-F1
#
_cell.length_a   1.000
_cell.length_b   1.000
_cell.length_c   1.000
_cell.angle_alpha   90.00
_cell.angle_beta   90.00
_cell.angle_gamma   90.00
#
_symmetry.space_group_name_H-M   'P 1'
#
loop_
_entity.id
_entity.type
_entity.pdbx_description
1 polymer ?
#
loop_
_entity_poly.entity_id
_entity_poly.type
_entity_poly.pdbx_seq_one_letter_code
_entity_poly.pdbx_strand_id
1 'polypeptide(L)'
;MEQIPLPSPIHYELILQLLERQTMSAVSKNPELRHQVNQLIITLRKAAAQQKHLENSCLGSSLSVEHRWSINHHDQQVATPD
;
A
#
# COMPACT_ATOMS: atom_id res chain seq x y z
N MET A 1 -16.28 15.00 -9.90
CA MET A 1 -15.93 15.08 -8.46
C MET A 1 -14.52 14.54 -8.34
N GLU A 2 -13.59 15.32 -7.78
CA GLU A 2 -12.21 14.83 -7.59
C GLU A 2 -12.21 13.66 -6.60
N GLN A 3 -11.70 12.51 -7.05
CA GLN A 3 -11.55 11.33 -6.22
C GLN A 3 -10.27 11.47 -5.40
N ILE A 4 -10.30 11.04 -4.15
CA ILE A 4 -9.11 11.04 -3.29
C ILE A 4 -8.20 9.89 -3.74
N PRO A 5 -6.98 10.16 -4.22
CA PRO A 5 -6.07 9.12 -4.61
C PRO A 5 -5.48 8.44 -3.37
N LEU A 6 -5.77 7.14 -3.20
CA LEU A 6 -5.13 6.29 -2.19
C LEU A 6 -4.28 5.22 -2.90
N PRO A 7 -3.14 4.80 -2.33
CA PRO A 7 -2.34 3.76 -2.95
C PRO A 7 -3.09 2.42 -2.87
N SER A 8 -3.03 1.60 -3.91
CA SER A 8 -3.69 0.29 -3.88
C SER A 8 -3.14 -0.62 -2.77
N PRO A 9 -3.96 -1.51 -2.17
CA PRO A 9 -3.52 -2.44 -1.12
C PRO A 9 -2.31 -3.31 -1.52
N ILE A 10 -2.17 -3.61 -2.81
CA ILE A 10 -1.07 -4.40 -3.38
C ILE A 10 0.32 -3.88 -3.01
N HIS A 11 0.47 -2.57 -2.80
CA HIS A 11 1.75 -1.97 -2.40
C HIS A 11 2.22 -2.49 -1.05
N TYR A 12 1.32 -2.57 -0.07
CA TYR A 12 1.64 -3.10 1.25
C TYR A 12 1.82 -4.61 1.20
N GLU A 13 0.97 -5.31 0.46
CA GLU A 13 1.01 -6.77 0.35
C GLU A 13 2.32 -7.25 -0.29
N LEU A 14 2.75 -6.62 -1.39
CA LEU A 14 3.99 -6.97 -2.07
C LEU A 14 5.21 -6.79 -1.15
N ILE A 15 5.29 -5.64 -0.47
CA ILE A 15 6.41 -5.35 0.43
C ILE A 15 6.38 -6.33 1.62
N LEU A 16 5.21 -6.59 2.21
CA LEU A 16 5.07 -7.55 3.31
C LEU A 16 5.49 -8.96 2.88
N GLN A 17 5.04 -9.44 1.72
CA GLN A 17 5.43 -10.75 1.20
C GLN A 17 6.93 -10.85 0.95
N LEU A 18 7.56 -9.80 0.41
CA LEU A 18 9.01 -9.75 0.20
C LEU A 18 9.75 -9.86 1.53
N LEU A 19 9.36 -9.06 2.53
CA LEU A 19 9.98 -9.04 3.84
C LEU A 19 9.81 -10.39 4.56
N GLU A 20 8.61 -10.95 4.55
CA GLU A 20 8.26 -12.18 5.26
C GLU A 20 8.88 -13.43 4.61
N ARG A 21 8.86 -13.53 3.28
CA ARG A 21 9.25 -14.76 2.57
C ARG A 21 10.70 -14.76 2.14
N GLN A 22 11.26 -13.60 1.79
CA GLN A 22 12.62 -13.52 1.24
C GLN A 22 13.58 -12.91 2.25
N THR A 23 13.27 -11.71 2.76
CA THR A 23 14.21 -10.98 3.62
C THR A 23 14.42 -11.67 4.96
N MET A 24 13.34 -12.13 5.62
CA MET A 24 13.43 -12.87 6.88
C MET A 24 14.26 -14.16 6.76
N SER A 25 14.15 -14.86 5.62
CA SER A 25 14.98 -16.03 5.32
C SER A 25 16.46 -15.65 5.19
N ALA A 26 16.74 -14.60 4.41
CA ALA A 26 18.10 -14.12 4.16
C ALA A 26 18.81 -13.62 5.44
N VAL A 27 18.09 -12.99 6.36
CA VAL A 27 18.66 -12.46 7.63
C VAL A 27 18.56 -13.42 8.80
N SER A 28 18.11 -14.67 8.60
CA SER A 28 17.80 -15.63 9.66
C SER A 28 18.94 -15.87 10.67
N LYS A 29 20.19 -15.79 10.23
CA LYS A 29 21.40 -15.99 11.07
C LYS A 29 21.87 -14.73 11.80
N ASN A 30 21.32 -13.56 11.48
CA ASN A 30 21.67 -12.30 12.13
C ASN A 30 20.48 -11.81 12.98
N PRO A 31 20.55 -11.93 14.32
CA PRO A 31 19.43 -11.60 15.20
C PRO A 31 19.07 -10.11 15.17
N GLU A 32 20.04 -9.23 14.95
CA GLU A 32 19.81 -7.78 14.87
C GLU A 32 19.06 -7.42 13.59
N LEU A 33 19.51 -7.91 12.44
CA LEU A 33 18.82 -7.69 11.17
C LEU A 33 17.42 -8.31 11.19
N ARG A 34 17.27 -9.50 11.77
CA ARG A 34 15.95 -10.12 11.97
C ARG A 34 15.03 -9.24 12.81
N HIS A 35 15.54 -8.60 13.87
CA HIS A 35 14.76 -7.66 14.66
C HIS A 35 14.31 -6.46 13.81
N GLN A 36 15.23 -5.87 13.05
CA GLN A 36 14.93 -4.73 12.16
C GLN A 36 13.86 -5.08 11.10
N VAL A 37 13.95 -6.26 10.47
CA VAL A 37 12.95 -6.73 9.50
C VAL A 37 11.58 -6.92 10.15
N ASN A 38 11.52 -7.44 11.38
CA ASN A 38 10.26 -7.54 12.12
C ASN A 38 9.66 -6.16 12.41
N GLN A 39 10.48 -5.18 12.78
CA GLN A 39 9.98 -3.80 12.99
C GLN A 39 9.43 -3.19 11.70
N LEU A 40 10.07 -3.45 10.55
CA LEU A 40 9.56 -3.01 9.25
C LEU A 40 8.20 -3.65 8.93
N ILE A 41 8.06 -4.97 9.12
CA ILE A 41 6.79 -5.69 8.93
C ILE A 41 5.68 -5.11 9.83
N ILE A 42 5.97 -4.89 11.12
CA ILE A 42 5.01 -4.30 12.06
C ILE A 42 4.58 -2.91 11.61
N THR A 43 5.54 -2.08 11.17
CA THR A 43 5.29 -0.71 10.73
C THR A 43 4.40 -0.68 9.48
N LEU A 44 4.67 -1.55 8.50
CA LEU A 44 3.89 -1.64 7.28
C LEU A 44 2.46 -2.12 7.53
N ARG A 45 2.27 -3.10 8.43
CA ARG A 45 0.91 -3.54 8.83
C ARG A 45 0.13 -2.42 9.51
N LYS A 46 0.78 -1.63 10.36
CA LYS A 46 0.18 -0.44 10.97
C LYS A 46 -0.20 0.60 9.91
N ALA A 47 0.68 0.88 8.96
CA ALA A 47 0.40 1.81 7.87
C ALA A 47 -0.78 1.35 7.01
N ALA A 48 -0.85 0.05 6.65
CA ALA A 48 -1.98 -0.49 5.90
C ALA A 48 -3.31 -0.37 6.67
N ALA A 49 -3.29 -0.63 7.98
CA ALA A 49 -4.48 -0.45 8.83
C ALA A 49 -4.91 1.03 8.93
N GLN A 50 -3.95 1.95 9.05
CA GLN A 50 -4.20 3.39 9.07
C GLN A 50 -4.80 3.88 7.74
N GLN A 51 -4.29 3.39 6.61
CA GLN A 51 -4.87 3.73 5.32
C GLN A 51 -6.31 3.22 5.19
N LYS A 52 -6.59 1.99 5.61
CA LYS A 52 -7.97 1.47 5.60
C LYS A 52 -8.88 2.33 6.47
N HIS A 53 -8.39 2.83 7.61
CA HIS A 53 -9.13 3.77 8.43
C HIS A 53 -9.40 5.09 7.68
N LEU A 54 -8.40 5.66 7.01
CA LEU A 54 -8.54 6.85 6.17
C LEU A 54 -9.57 6.65 5.04
N GLU A 55 -9.51 5.51 4.34
CA GLU A 55 -10.47 5.14 3.30
C GLU A 55 -11.91 5.12 3.84
N ASN A 56 -12.12 4.48 5.01
CA ASN A 56 -13.43 4.47 5.66
C ASN A 56 -13.90 5.88 6.06
N SER A 57 -12.99 6.75 6.51
CA SER A 57 -13.31 8.16 6.81
C SER A 57 -13.72 8.93 5.56
N CYS A 58 -13.07 8.70 4.42
CA CYS A 58 -13.44 9.27 3.13
C CYS A 58 -14.85 8.81 2.71
N LEU A 59 -15.11 7.51 2.75
CA LEU A 59 -16.41 6.92 2.41
C LEU A 59 -17.52 7.46 3.33
N GLY A 60 -17.26 7.56 4.64
CA GLY A 60 -18.19 8.15 5.60
C GLY A 60 -18.48 9.63 5.37
N SER A 61 -17.56 10.34 4.71
CA SER A 61 -17.70 11.76 4.33
C SER A 61 -18.26 11.94 2.92
N SER A 62 -18.75 10.87 2.28
CA SER A 62 -19.21 10.86 0.87
C SER A 62 -18.13 11.27 -0.14
N LEU A 63 -16.85 11.11 0.21
CA LEU A 63 -15.71 11.33 -0.69
C LEU A 63 -15.41 10.00 -1.40
N SER A 64 -15.29 10.05 -2.72
CA SER A 64 -14.91 8.88 -3.52
C SER A 64 -13.41 8.65 -3.44
N VAL A 65 -13.01 7.38 -3.36
CA VAL A 65 -11.62 6.95 -3.29
C VAL A 65 -11.22 6.32 -4.61
N GLU A 66 -10.06 6.71 -5.13
CA GLU A 66 -9.44 6.12 -6.32
C GLU A 66 -8.17 5.38 -5.89
N HIS A 67 -8.11 4.08 -6.15
CA HIS A 67 -6.92 3.28 -5.85
C HIS A 67 -5.89 3.37 -6.98
N ARG A 68 -4.69 3.88 -6.67
CA ARG A 68 -3.61 4.06 -7.66
C ARG A 68 -2.47 3.08 -7.45
N TRP A 69 -2.06 2.45 -8.55
CA TRP A 69 -0.89 1.57 -8.61
C TRP A 69 0.41 2.32 -8.91
N SER A 70 0.33 3.50 -9.51
CA SER A 70 1.46 4.35 -9.84
C SER A 70 1.02 5.81 -9.85
N ILE A 71 1.96 6.71 -9.58
CA ILE A 71 1.79 8.16 -9.72
C ILE A 71 1.80 8.62 -11.19
N ASN A 72 2.29 7.76 -12.11
CA ASN A 72 2.38 8.04 -13.54
C ASN A 72 1.09 7.62 -14.28
N HIS A 73 -0.09 7.92 -13.72
CA HIS A 73 -1.31 7.77 -14.50
C HIS A 73 -1.32 8.89 -15.55
N HIS A 74 -1.03 8.53 -16.80
CA HIS A 74 -1.47 9.36 -17.91
C HIS A 74 -2.99 9.41 -17.84
N ASP A 75 -3.55 10.62 -17.76
CA ASP A 75 -4.95 10.89 -18.07
C ASP A 75 -5.19 10.47 -19.54
N GLN A 76 -5.32 9.17 -19.81
CA GLN A 76 -6.00 8.71 -20.99
C GLN A 76 -7.48 8.96 -20.73
N GLN A 77 -7.90 10.21 -21.00
CA GLN A 77 -9.23 10.43 -21.55
C GLN A 77 -9.33 9.50 -22.75
N VAL A 78 -9.96 8.34 -22.53
CA VAL A 78 -10.35 7.44 -23.61
C VAL A 78 -11.34 8.25 -24.44
N ALA A 79 -10.83 8.88 -25.50
CA ALA A 79 -11.66 9.44 -26.54
C ALA A 79 -12.46 8.27 -27.13
N THR A 80 -13.73 8.16 -26.75
CA THR A 80 -14.71 7.33 -27.44
C THR A 80 -14.70 7.74 -28.91
N PRO A 81 -14.40 6.83 -29.85
CA PRO A 81 -14.60 7.11 -31.26
C PRO A 81 -16.11 7.09 -31.56
N ASP A 82 -16.54 8.03 -32.41
CA ASP A 82 -17.90 8.17 -32.97
C ASP A 82 -18.44 6.88 -33.64
#